data_AF-A0A8C1YZF6-F1
#
_entry.id   AF-A0A8C1YZF6-F1
#
_cell.length_a   1.000
_cell.length_b   1.000
_cell.length_c   1.000
_cell.angle_alpha   90.00
_cell.angle_beta   90.00
_cell.angle_gamma   90.00
#
_symmetry.space_group_name_H-M   'P 1'
#
loop_
_entity.id
_entity.type
_entity.pdbx_description
1 polymer ?
#
loop_
_entity_poly.entity_id
_entity_poly.type
_entity_poly.pdbx_seq_one_letter_code
_entity_poly.pdbx_strand_id
1 'polypeptide(L)'
;MMTARFALCVHVARAATRSSTRVLGHGHARSLSSDTDFSGIKERTLVAVKPDGVQRRLIGEVIKRFEQRGFRLVGLKMLQVWEGHNVVRSTRMLVGCTDPAEAAPGTIRGDFSVHVSRNVVHASDSVEGAEREISLWFHRSELIDWEGCDHKNIYHI
;
A
#
# COMPACT_ATOMS: atom_id res chain seq x y z
N MET A 1 -9.35 -16.69 18.81
CA MET A 1 -8.46 -17.38 17.85
C MET A 1 -9.28 -17.71 16.61
N MET A 2 -9.23 -16.88 15.56
CA MET A 2 -9.95 -17.13 14.31
C MET A 2 -8.99 -16.99 13.14
N THR A 3 -8.48 -18.13 12.72
CA THR A 3 -7.87 -18.41 11.42
C THR A 3 -8.97 -18.57 10.39
N ALA A 4 -9.17 -17.61 9.48
CA ALA A 4 -9.80 -17.85 8.19
C ALA A 4 -9.58 -16.68 7.22
N ARG A 5 -8.68 -16.91 6.26
CA ARG A 5 -8.66 -16.31 4.91
C ARG A 5 -8.33 -14.82 4.75
N PHE A 6 -7.04 -14.52 4.93
CA PHE A 6 -6.28 -13.49 4.18
C PHE A 6 -6.08 -13.84 2.68
N ALA A 7 -7.02 -14.59 2.08
CA ALA A 7 -6.81 -15.34 0.83
C ALA A 7 -7.10 -14.56 -0.47
N LEU A 8 -7.40 -13.26 -0.42
CA LEU A 8 -7.81 -12.52 -1.62
C LEU A 8 -6.68 -11.81 -2.38
N CYS A 9 -5.45 -11.76 -1.84
CA CYS A 9 -4.32 -11.15 -2.55
C CYS A 9 -3.51 -12.13 -3.45
N VAL A 10 -3.96 -13.38 -3.58
CA VAL A 10 -3.18 -14.47 -4.24
C VAL A 10 -3.52 -14.67 -5.74
N HIS A 11 -4.56 -14.03 -6.29
CA HIS A 11 -5.08 -14.42 -7.62
C HIS A 11 -4.45 -13.74 -8.86
N VAL A 12 -3.40 -12.92 -8.74
CA VAL A 12 -2.76 -12.26 -9.91
C VAL A 12 -1.37 -12.82 -10.27
N ALA A 13 -0.92 -13.92 -9.64
CA ALA A 13 0.40 -14.50 -9.90
C ALA A 13 0.36 -15.85 -10.65
N ARG A 14 -0.51 -15.99 -11.66
CA ARG A 14 -0.45 -17.09 -12.63
C ARG A 14 -0.24 -16.55 -14.04
N ALA A 15 1.02 -16.36 -14.43
CA ALA A 15 1.45 -16.39 -15.83
C ALA A 15 2.98 -16.53 -15.94
N ALA A 16 3.41 -17.54 -16.71
CA ALA A 16 4.69 -17.67 -17.45
C ALA A 16 6.01 -17.80 -16.63
N THR A 17 6.92 -18.76 -16.87
CA THR A 17 7.13 -19.72 -17.98
C THR A 17 8.06 -20.84 -17.50
N ARG A 18 7.92 -22.03 -18.11
CA ARG A 18 8.77 -23.22 -17.95
C ARG A 18 9.81 -23.30 -19.07
N SER A 19 10.99 -23.84 -18.69
CA SER A 19 11.92 -24.71 -19.45
C SER A 19 13.01 -24.15 -20.37
N SER A 20 14.24 -24.23 -19.83
CA SER A 20 15.50 -24.80 -20.36
C SER A 20 15.59 -25.25 -21.84
N THR A 21 16.69 -24.85 -22.52
CA THR A 21 17.60 -25.75 -23.28
C THR A 21 18.95 -25.08 -23.59
N ARG A 22 20.05 -25.84 -23.46
CA ARG A 22 21.49 -25.54 -23.68
C ARG A 22 21.88 -25.70 -25.16
N VAL A 23 22.95 -25.01 -25.65
CA VAL A 23 24.16 -25.57 -26.33
C VAL A 23 25.36 -24.58 -26.23
N LEU A 24 26.59 -25.12 -26.30
CA LEU A 24 27.95 -24.68 -25.92
C LEU A 24 28.73 -23.77 -26.91
N GLY A 25 29.81 -23.11 -26.45
CA GLY A 25 30.91 -22.64 -27.33
C GLY A 25 32.00 -21.70 -26.75
N HIS A 26 33.04 -22.27 -26.12
CA HIS A 26 34.49 -21.92 -26.09
C HIS A 26 35.02 -20.45 -26.10
N GLY A 27 35.86 -20.10 -25.10
CA GLY A 27 36.85 -19.01 -25.20
C GLY A 27 37.44 -18.54 -23.85
N HIS A 28 38.76 -18.49 -23.73
CA HIS A 28 39.53 -18.21 -22.49
C HIS A 28 39.56 -16.72 -22.08
N ALA A 29 39.31 -16.44 -20.80
CA ALA A 29 40.01 -15.41 -20.00
C ALA A 29 39.77 -15.70 -18.50
N ARG A 30 40.84 -15.93 -17.73
CA ARG A 30 40.76 -16.00 -16.26
C ARG A 30 40.61 -14.58 -15.72
N SER A 31 39.37 -14.12 -15.51
CA SER A 31 39.09 -13.02 -14.60
C SER A 31 38.79 -13.60 -13.22
N LEU A 32 39.44 -13.06 -12.19
CA LEU A 32 39.16 -13.32 -10.79
C LEU A 32 37.64 -13.22 -10.55
N SER A 33 37.02 -14.36 -10.28
CA SER A 33 35.64 -14.49 -9.87
C SER A 33 35.48 -13.90 -8.47
N SER A 34 35.05 -12.64 -8.36
CA SER A 34 34.26 -12.23 -7.19
C SER A 34 32.80 -12.59 -7.45
N ASP A 35 32.56 -13.89 -7.67
CA ASP A 35 31.23 -14.47 -7.75
C ASP A 35 30.67 -14.55 -6.32
N THR A 36 30.14 -13.43 -5.83
CA THR A 36 28.92 -13.52 -5.03
C THR A 36 27.78 -13.14 -5.96
N ASP A 37 27.61 -13.94 -7.00
CA ASP A 37 26.47 -13.85 -7.89
C ASP A 37 25.23 -14.34 -7.12
N PHE A 38 24.55 -13.42 -6.42
CA PHE A 38 23.23 -13.66 -5.83
C PHE A 38 22.13 -13.70 -6.91
N SER A 39 22.45 -14.00 -8.18
CA SER A 39 21.49 -14.05 -9.29
C SER A 39 20.46 -15.18 -9.19
N GLY A 40 20.63 -16.13 -8.27
CA GLY A 40 19.87 -17.38 -8.32
C GLY A 40 18.48 -17.37 -7.67
N ILE A 41 18.23 -16.57 -6.63
CA ILE A 41 16.99 -16.70 -5.83
C ILE A 41 16.44 -15.33 -5.45
N LYS A 42 15.56 -14.78 -6.31
CA LYS A 42 14.71 -13.62 -5.96
C LYS A 42 13.43 -14.11 -5.29
N GLU A 43 13.56 -14.63 -4.08
CA GLU A 43 12.41 -14.96 -3.25
C GLU A 43 11.65 -13.69 -2.86
N ARG A 44 10.31 -13.81 -2.80
CA ARG A 44 9.40 -12.75 -2.39
C ARG A 44 8.51 -13.31 -1.29
N THR A 45 8.28 -12.50 -0.26
CA THR A 45 7.37 -12.84 0.83
C THR A 45 6.39 -11.70 1.08
N LEU A 46 5.26 -12.02 1.69
CA LEU A 46 4.24 -11.06 2.12
C LEU A 46 4.39 -10.83 3.61
N VAL A 47 4.48 -9.57 4.01
CA VAL A 47 4.48 -9.15 5.42
C VAL A 47 3.24 -8.30 5.65
N ALA A 48 2.46 -8.64 6.68
CA ALA A 48 1.28 -7.89 7.07
C ALA A 48 1.48 -7.32 8.48
N VAL A 49 1.25 -6.01 8.64
CA VAL A 49 1.15 -5.39 9.96
C VAL A 49 -0.25 -5.67 10.49
N LYS A 50 -0.35 -6.37 11.61
CA LYS A 50 -1.62 -6.69 12.27
C LYS A 50 -2.28 -5.43 12.87
N PRO A 51 -3.58 -5.46 13.19
CA PRO A 51 -4.32 -4.29 13.70
C PRO A 51 -3.66 -3.61 14.91
N ASP A 52 -3.09 -4.38 15.84
CA ASP A 52 -2.38 -3.85 17.02
C ASP A 52 -1.13 -3.04 16.65
N GLY A 53 -0.39 -3.47 15.62
CA GLY A 53 0.76 -2.73 15.10
C GLY A 53 0.36 -1.42 14.41
N VAL A 54 -0.78 -1.41 13.72
CA VAL A 54 -1.35 -0.20 13.11
C VAL A 54 -1.78 0.80 14.18
N GLN A 55 -2.57 0.36 15.17
CA GLN A 55 -3.06 1.19 16.28
C GLN A 55 -1.92 1.84 17.08
N ARG A 56 -0.81 1.11 17.26
CA ARG A 56 0.39 1.60 17.95
C ARG A 56 1.33 2.45 17.07
N ARG A 57 0.91 2.79 15.84
CA ARG A 57 1.68 3.59 14.87
C ARG A 57 3.04 2.98 14.49
N LEU A 58 3.14 1.65 14.46
CA LEU A 58 4.40 0.92 14.23
C LEU A 58 4.71 0.62 12.75
N ILE A 59 3.86 1.05 11.81
CA ILE A 59 4.00 0.70 10.39
C ILE A 59 5.36 1.17 9.82
N GLY A 60 5.72 2.42 10.09
CA GLY A 60 7.00 2.99 9.65
C GLY A 60 8.20 2.29 10.29
N GLU A 61 8.11 1.94 11.58
CA GLU A 61 9.18 1.20 12.27
C GLU A 61 9.36 -0.20 11.69
N VAL A 62 8.27 -0.92 11.38
CA VAL A 62 8.35 -2.24 10.72
C VAL A 62 9.03 -2.11 9.36
N ILE A 63 8.58 -1.19 8.49
CA ILE A 63 9.17 -0.99 7.15
C ILE A 63 10.66 -0.64 7.28
N LYS A 64 11.00 0.30 8.16
CA LYS A 64 12.37 0.72 8.44
C LYS A 64 13.27 -0.46 8.81
N ARG A 65 12.80 -1.40 9.64
CA ARG A 65 13.58 -2.59 10.03
C ARG A 65 13.88 -3.51 8.83
N PHE A 66 12.93 -3.69 7.92
CA PHE A 66 13.15 -4.48 6.70
C PHE A 66 14.17 -3.81 5.76
N GLU A 67 14.06 -2.50 5.58
CA GLU A 67 15.00 -1.72 4.75
C GLU A 67 16.41 -1.70 5.34
N GLN A 68 16.54 -1.46 6.65
CA GLN A 68 17.83 -1.50 7.36
C GLN A 68 18.49 -2.88 7.31
N ARG A 69 17.70 -3.95 7.20
CA ARG A 69 18.23 -5.31 7.02
C ARG A 69 18.78 -5.55 5.61
N GLY A 70 18.48 -4.67 4.65
CA GLY A 70 18.86 -4.78 3.25
C GLY A 70 17.79 -5.41 2.35
N PHE A 71 16.57 -5.64 2.85
CA PHE A 71 15.48 -6.11 2.00
C PHE A 71 14.91 -4.98 1.16
N ARG A 72 14.56 -5.29 -0.08
CA ARG A 72 13.94 -4.33 -0.99
C ARG A 72 12.42 -4.42 -0.90
N LEU A 73 11.77 -3.29 -0.59
CA LEU A 73 10.32 -3.17 -0.70
C LEU A 73 9.93 -3.13 -2.19
N VAL A 74 9.25 -4.19 -2.67
CA VAL A 74 8.84 -4.33 -4.08
C VAL A 74 7.38 -3.92 -4.31
N GLY A 75 6.57 -3.92 -3.26
CA GLY A 75 5.18 -3.46 -3.29
C GLY A 75 4.66 -3.20 -1.89
N LEU A 76 3.89 -2.12 -1.75
CA LEU A 76 3.20 -1.74 -0.53
C LEU A 76 1.77 -1.34 -0.91
N LYS A 77 0.80 -1.83 -0.15
CA LYS A 77 -0.61 -1.45 -0.31
C LYS A 77 -1.17 -1.10 1.05
N MET A 78 -1.55 0.17 1.22
CA MET A 78 -2.24 0.67 2.40
C MET A 78 -3.58 1.25 1.94
N LEU A 79 -4.66 0.63 2.38
CA LEU A 79 -6.03 1.08 2.13
C LEU A 79 -6.66 1.42 3.47
N GLN A 80 -7.44 2.50 3.51
CA GLN A 80 -8.07 3.01 4.72
C GLN A 80 -9.51 3.41 4.39
N VAL A 81 -10.41 3.17 5.33
CA VAL A 81 -11.81 3.64 5.27
C VAL A 81 -11.99 4.61 6.43
N TRP A 82 -12.47 5.81 6.13
CA TRP A 82 -12.72 6.86 7.11
C TRP A 82 -14.23 7.05 7.25
N GLU A 83 -14.68 7.24 8.48
CA GLU A 83 -16.07 7.48 8.81
C GLU A 83 -16.23 8.86 9.48
N GLY A 84 -17.33 9.54 9.15
CA GLY A 84 -17.68 10.83 9.76
C GLY A 84 -18.68 11.63 8.93
N HIS A 85 -19.16 12.73 9.51
CA HIS A 85 -20.11 13.62 8.82
C HIS A 85 -19.48 14.25 7.57
N ASN A 86 -20.15 14.12 6.42
CA ASN A 86 -19.67 14.58 5.11
C ASN A 86 -18.26 14.10 4.73
N VAL A 87 -17.83 12.93 5.23
CA VAL A 87 -16.43 12.47 5.13
C VAL A 87 -15.88 12.46 3.69
N VAL A 88 -16.67 12.08 2.68
CA VAL A 88 -16.23 12.08 1.28
C VAL A 88 -15.88 13.50 0.84
N ARG A 89 -16.79 14.46 1.03
CA ARG A 89 -16.58 15.86 0.66
C ARG A 89 -15.43 16.48 1.45
N SER A 90 -15.41 16.30 2.77
CA SER A 90 -14.36 16.82 3.65
C SER A 90 -12.98 16.26 3.29
N THR A 91 -12.91 14.96 2.98
CA THR A 91 -11.67 14.31 2.51
C THR A 91 -11.21 14.91 1.19
N ARG A 92 -12.11 15.13 0.23
CA ARG A 92 -11.76 15.77 -1.06
C ARG A 92 -11.23 17.19 -0.87
N MET A 93 -11.76 17.94 0.08
CA MET A 93 -11.24 19.27 0.42
C MET A 93 -9.85 19.20 1.06
N LEU A 94 -9.61 18.25 1.98
CA LEU A 94 -8.30 18.05 2.61
C LEU A 94 -7.23 17.58 1.61
N VAL A 95 -7.61 16.69 0.70
CA VAL A 95 -6.71 16.15 -0.33
C VAL A 95 -6.32 17.22 -1.35
N GLY A 96 -7.27 18.08 -1.73
CA GLY A 96 -7.08 19.10 -2.76
C GLY A 96 -7.35 18.62 -4.19
N CYS A 97 -7.28 19.56 -5.13
CA CYS A 97 -7.53 19.34 -6.56
C CYS A 97 -6.71 18.17 -7.14
N THR A 98 -7.23 17.52 -8.18
CA THR A 98 -6.54 16.39 -8.82
C THR A 98 -5.23 16.81 -9.47
N ASP A 99 -5.22 17.98 -10.09
CA ASP A 99 -4.00 18.66 -10.53
C ASP A 99 -3.38 19.41 -9.34
N PRO A 100 -2.15 19.06 -8.92
CA PRO A 100 -1.44 19.77 -7.86
C PRO A 100 -1.22 21.26 -8.16
N ALA A 101 -1.12 21.66 -9.43
CA ALA A 101 -0.94 23.07 -9.79
C ALA A 101 -2.15 23.95 -9.40
N GLU A 102 -3.33 23.33 -9.34
CA GLU A 102 -4.60 23.98 -8.96
C GLU A 102 -4.99 23.67 -7.50
N ALA A 103 -4.17 22.94 -6.77
CA ALA A 103 -4.44 22.58 -5.38
C ALA A 103 -4.02 23.71 -4.44
N ALA A 104 -4.92 24.12 -3.54
CA ALA A 104 -4.64 25.18 -2.60
C ALA A 104 -3.51 24.77 -1.61
N PRO A 105 -2.64 25.71 -1.19
CA PRO A 105 -1.69 25.48 -0.11
C PRO A 105 -2.38 24.99 1.17
N GLY A 106 -1.74 24.06 1.90
CA GLY A 106 -2.31 23.39 3.07
C GLY A 106 -3.14 22.15 2.75
N THR A 107 -3.42 21.88 1.47
CA THR A 107 -3.97 20.58 1.04
C THR A 107 -2.85 19.58 0.80
N ILE A 108 -3.15 18.29 0.91
CA ILE A 108 -2.14 17.24 0.73
C ILE A 108 -1.45 17.35 -0.64
N ARG A 109 -2.21 17.60 -1.71
CA ARG A 109 -1.63 17.72 -3.04
C ARG A 109 -0.92 19.04 -3.26
N GLY A 110 -1.43 20.14 -2.72
CA GLY A 110 -0.77 21.44 -2.79
C GLY A 110 0.61 21.44 -2.12
N ASP A 111 0.73 20.71 -0.99
CA ASP A 111 1.97 20.71 -0.21
C ASP A 111 2.97 19.63 -0.65
N PHE A 112 2.51 18.48 -1.16
CA PHE A 112 3.36 17.31 -1.38
C PHE A 112 3.44 16.81 -2.83
N SER A 113 2.73 17.43 -3.78
CA SER A 113 2.70 16.98 -5.18
C SER A 113 3.12 18.08 -6.16
N VAL A 114 3.74 17.68 -7.28
CA VAL A 114 4.15 18.61 -8.35
C VAL A 114 3.50 18.28 -9.69
N HIS A 115 3.07 17.03 -9.91
CA HIS A 115 2.54 16.57 -11.20
C HIS A 115 1.33 15.66 -11.02
N VAL A 116 0.35 15.77 -11.91
CA VAL A 116 -0.94 15.04 -11.85
C VAL A 116 -0.78 13.51 -11.80
N SER A 117 0.22 12.96 -12.51
CA SER A 117 0.46 11.51 -12.53
C SER A 117 1.06 10.96 -11.23
N ARG A 118 1.49 11.83 -10.32
CA ARG A 118 2.14 11.48 -9.04
C ARG A 118 1.60 12.39 -7.92
N ASN A 119 0.29 12.41 -7.76
CA ASN A 119 -0.42 13.31 -6.84
C ASN A 119 -0.68 12.72 -5.44
N VAL A 120 0.24 11.87 -4.97
CA VAL A 120 0.38 11.34 -3.60
C VAL A 120 -0.75 10.43 -3.09
N VAL A 121 -2.02 10.79 -3.25
CA VAL A 121 -3.16 10.13 -2.59
C VAL A 121 -4.39 10.03 -3.51
N HIS A 122 -5.12 8.92 -3.41
CA HIS A 122 -6.46 8.73 -4.00
C HIS A 122 -7.53 8.94 -2.93
N ALA A 123 -8.65 9.56 -3.31
CA ALA A 123 -9.84 9.69 -2.47
C ALA A 123 -11.08 9.68 -3.34
N SER A 124 -12.10 8.93 -2.92
CA SER A 124 -13.38 8.78 -3.61
C SER A 124 -14.02 10.15 -3.87
N ASP A 125 -14.65 10.30 -5.04
CA ASP A 125 -15.22 11.57 -5.52
C ASP A 125 -16.69 11.78 -5.14
N SER A 126 -17.37 10.72 -4.71
CA SER A 126 -18.81 10.64 -4.47
C SER A 126 -19.11 9.58 -3.40
N VAL A 127 -20.29 9.66 -2.78
CA VAL A 127 -20.72 8.67 -1.78
C VAL A 127 -20.91 7.30 -2.43
N GLU A 128 -21.55 7.28 -3.59
CA GLU A 128 -21.77 6.07 -4.38
C GLU A 128 -20.45 5.47 -4.86
N GLY A 129 -19.50 6.31 -5.27
CA GLY A 129 -18.14 5.91 -5.61
C GLY A 129 -17.41 5.28 -4.43
N ALA A 130 -17.52 5.88 -3.23
CA ALA A 130 -16.92 5.36 -2.01
C ALA A 130 -17.49 4.00 -1.63
N GLU A 131 -18.81 3.81 -1.65
CA GLU A 131 -19.46 2.52 -1.33
C GLU A 131 -18.97 1.39 -2.26
N ARG A 132 -18.85 1.68 -3.56
CA ARG A 132 -18.34 0.73 -4.55
C ARG A 132 -16.87 0.40 -4.30
N GLU A 133 -16.03 1.40 -4.05
CA GLU A 133 -14.60 1.20 -3.76
C GLU A 133 -14.39 0.41 -2.46
N ILE A 134 -15.12 0.73 -1.40
CA ILE A 134 -15.05 0.01 -0.11
C ILE A 134 -15.41 -1.46 -0.31
N SER A 135 -16.51 -1.74 -1.02
CA SER A 135 -16.96 -3.12 -1.28
C SER A 135 -16.00 -3.91 -2.17
N LEU A 136 -15.23 -3.23 -3.02
CA LEU A 136 -14.21 -3.86 -3.86
C LEU A 136 -12.98 -4.28 -3.04
N TRP A 137 -12.61 -3.46 -2.05
CA TRP A 137 -11.34 -3.61 -1.34
C TRP A 137 -11.43 -4.27 0.03
N PHE A 138 -12.58 -4.20 0.69
CA PHE A 138 -12.78 -4.69 2.06
C PHE A 138 -13.96 -5.64 2.14
N HIS A 139 -13.78 -6.72 2.91
CA HIS A 139 -14.90 -7.50 3.39
C HIS A 139 -15.56 -6.80 4.59
N ARG A 140 -16.87 -6.97 4.80
CA ARG A 140 -17.59 -6.34 5.91
C ARG A 140 -17.00 -6.64 7.29
N SER A 141 -16.41 -7.83 7.47
CA SER A 141 -15.77 -8.22 8.73
C SER A 141 -14.43 -7.51 9.01
N GLU A 142 -13.87 -6.82 8.03
CA GLU A 142 -12.64 -6.04 8.18
C GLU A 142 -12.93 -4.59 8.58
N LEU A 143 -14.19 -4.16 8.47
CA LEU A 143 -14.66 -2.85 8.92
C LEU A 143 -15.01 -2.97 10.41
N ILE A 144 -14.25 -2.26 11.24
CA ILE A 144 -14.42 -2.28 12.69
C ILE A 144 -15.17 -1.03 13.10
N ASP A 145 -16.32 -1.23 13.72
CA ASP A 145 -17.07 -0.16 14.38
C ASP A 145 -16.46 0.06 15.78
N TRP A 146 -16.02 1.29 16.04
CA TRP A 146 -15.44 1.68 17.33
C TRP A 146 -15.83 3.12 17.66
N GLU A 147 -16.28 3.35 18.89
CA GLU A 147 -16.52 4.71 19.37
C GLU A 147 -15.20 5.34 19.85
N GLY A 148 -14.82 6.44 19.19
CA GLY A 148 -13.71 7.27 19.65
C GLY A 148 -13.99 7.90 21.02
N CYS A 149 -12.94 8.06 21.84
CA CYS A 149 -13.06 8.70 23.16
C CYS A 149 -13.68 10.11 23.09
N ASP A 150 -13.43 10.83 22.00
CA ASP A 150 -13.93 12.18 21.77
C ASP A 150 -15.21 12.24 20.93
N HIS A 151 -15.80 11.08 20.57
CA HIS A 151 -16.99 11.02 19.70
C HIS A 151 -18.13 11.92 20.22
N LYS A 152 -18.33 11.93 21.54
CA LYS A 152 -19.31 12.79 22.20
C LYS A 152 -19.04 14.28 22.00
N ASN A 153 -17.79 14.71 22.10
CA ASN A 153 -17.42 16.11 21.98
C ASN A 153 -17.45 16.63 20.54
N ILE A 154 -17.38 15.73 19.54
CA ILE A 154 -17.30 16.07 18.12
C ILE A 154 -18.68 16.00 17.45
N TYR A 155 -19.52 15.03 17.83
CA TYR A 155 -20.77 14.74 17.13
C TYR A 155 -22.05 15.01 17.93
N HIS A 156 -21.96 15.22 19.25
CA HIS A 156 -23.11 15.66 20.05
C HIS A 156 -23.02 17.17 20.28
N ILE A 157 -24.07 17.89 19.87
CA ILE A 157 -24.27 19.33 20.11
C ILE A 157 -25.41 19.47 21.13
#